data_AF-A0A5N3UXG6-F1
#
_entry.id   AF-A0A5N3UXG6-F1
#
_cell.length_a   1.000
_cell.length_b   1.000
_cell.length_c   1.000
_cell.angle_alpha   90.00
_cell.angle_beta   90.00
_cell.angle_gamma   90.00
#
_symmetry.space_group_name_H-M   'P 1'
#
loop_
_entity.id
_entity.type
_entity.pdbx_description
1 polymer ?
#
loop_
_entity_poly.entity_id
_entity_poly.type
_entity_poly.pdbx_seq_one_letter_code
_entity_poly.pdbx_strand_id
1 'polypeptide(L)'
;MGRSKTSSSTMQVSFVCQRCSQPLKLDTGFKVLDCVTIQGLTAPLLATAQLKPAETQEEEANSGEEPFIETRQDGVSHRFIPPARMMSTENQLDTQLNVTENECQNYKHRLQILQQMSEDDSEQLGLELQDLLLEEERLIQELEDVEKNWKIVVENLKKVQVEAERLDQEEAQYQREYSEFKRQQLELDDELKSVENQMRYAQMQLDKLKKTNVFNATFHIWHSGQFSTTNNFRLGRLPSVPVEWNEINAAWGQTVLPLHALGNKMGLKFQ
;
A
#
# COMPACT_ATOMS: atom_id res chain seq x y z
N MET A 1 -25.46 -15.21 23.68
CA MET A 1 -24.02 -14.89 23.85
C MET A 1 -23.36 -14.81 22.47
N GLY A 2 -23.37 -13.64 21.83
CA GLY A 2 -22.66 -13.39 20.59
C GLY A 2 -21.67 -12.26 20.85
N ARG A 3 -20.37 -12.56 20.83
CA ARG A 3 -19.29 -11.62 21.14
C ARG A 3 -18.82 -11.00 19.84
N SER A 4 -19.15 -9.72 19.65
CA SER A 4 -18.72 -8.88 18.54
C SER A 4 -17.20 -8.81 18.48
N LYS A 5 -16.60 -9.25 17.36
CA LYS A 5 -15.18 -9.01 17.06
C LYS A 5 -15.08 -7.68 16.31
N THR A 6 -14.47 -6.69 16.93
CA THR A 6 -14.07 -5.44 16.31
C THR A 6 -12.97 -5.73 15.27
N SER A 7 -13.26 -5.46 14.00
CA SER A 7 -12.28 -5.55 12.91
C SER A 7 -11.42 -4.29 12.91
N SER A 8 -10.22 -4.38 13.49
CA SER A 8 -9.20 -3.33 13.35
C SER A 8 -8.60 -3.43 11.94
N SER A 9 -9.09 -2.60 11.02
CA SER A 9 -8.51 -2.42 9.69
C SER A 9 -7.18 -1.69 9.83
N THR A 10 -6.07 -2.42 9.77
CA THR A 10 -4.73 -1.85 9.72
C THR A 10 -4.27 -1.86 8.26
N MET A 11 -4.21 -0.67 7.63
CA MET A 11 -3.67 -0.52 6.28
C MET A 11 -2.24 -1.07 6.24
N GLN A 12 -2.00 -2.04 5.37
CA GLN A 12 -0.72 -2.71 5.25
C GLN A 12 0.21 -1.86 4.36
N VAL A 13 1.03 -1.01 4.98
CA VAL A 13 2.01 -0.18 4.27
C VAL A 13 3.27 -1.00 4.01
N SER A 14 3.69 -1.09 2.73
CA SER A 14 4.93 -1.77 2.34
C SER A 14 6.03 -0.75 2.09
N PHE A 15 7.16 -0.89 2.79
CA PHE A 15 8.32 -0.04 2.61
C PHE A 15 9.33 -0.72 1.70
N VAL A 16 9.78 -0.01 0.66
CA VAL A 16 10.79 -0.48 -0.30
C VAL A 16 12.06 0.33 -0.19
N CYS A 17 13.20 -0.33 -0.36
CA CYS A 17 14.50 0.35 -0.39
C CYS A 17 14.61 1.21 -1.65
N GLN A 18 14.87 2.52 -1.51
CA GLN A 18 15.00 3.45 -2.63
C GLN A 18 16.18 3.15 -3.58
N ARG A 19 17.15 2.32 -3.17
CA ARG A 19 18.33 1.98 -4.00
C ARG A 19 18.20 0.68 -4.78
N CYS A 20 17.47 -0.31 -4.26
CA CYS A 20 17.36 -1.62 -4.90
C CYS A 20 15.91 -2.05 -5.18
N SER A 21 14.93 -1.21 -4.85
CA SER A 21 13.48 -1.45 -5.04
C SER A 21 12.98 -2.76 -4.42
N GLN A 22 13.73 -3.36 -3.51
CA GLN A 22 13.33 -4.56 -2.78
C GLN A 22 12.55 -4.19 -1.51
N PRO A 23 11.55 -5.01 -1.13
CA PRO A 23 10.79 -4.80 0.10
C PRO A 23 11.68 -4.97 1.33
N LEU A 24 11.64 -3.99 2.23
CA LEU A 24 12.40 -4.00 3.46
C LEU A 24 11.82 -5.03 4.42
N LYS A 25 12.64 -6.00 4.84
CA LYS A 25 12.28 -6.93 5.92
C LYS A 25 12.56 -6.23 7.24
N LEU A 26 11.49 -5.80 7.93
CA LEU A 26 11.60 -5.32 9.30
C LEU A 26 11.81 -6.52 10.24
N ASP A 27 12.78 -6.41 11.14
CA ASP A 27 13.05 -7.46 12.13
C ASP A 27 11.84 -7.69 13.04
N THR A 28 11.66 -8.94 13.49
CA THR A 28 10.51 -9.35 14.31
C THR A 28 10.39 -8.60 15.64
N GLY A 29 11.47 -7.96 16.10
CA GLY A 29 11.47 -7.08 17.27
C GLY A 29 10.59 -5.83 17.13
N PHE A 30 10.32 -5.36 15.91
CA PHE A 30 9.41 -4.21 15.67
C PHE A 30 7.93 -4.55 15.91
N LYS A 31 7.57 -5.84 15.93
CA LYS A 31 6.21 -6.28 16.24
C LYS A 31 5.94 -6.37 17.75
N VAL A 32 6.99 -6.25 18.57
CA VAL A 32 6.94 -6.34 20.04
C VAL A 32 7.52 -5.06 20.62
N LEU A 33 6.87 -3.93 20.32
CA LEU A 33 7.15 -2.67 20.99
C LEU A 33 6.12 -2.52 22.12
N ASP A 34 6.61 -2.34 23.34
CA ASP A 34 5.75 -2.10 24.50
C ASP A 34 5.01 -0.76 24.37
N CYS A 35 3.82 -0.67 24.97
CA CYS A 35 2.92 0.49 24.81
C CYS A 35 3.57 1.80 25.29
N VAL A 36 4.43 1.73 26.30
CA VAL A 36 5.20 2.86 26.85
C VAL A 36 6.19 3.39 25.82
N THR A 37 6.86 2.50 25.10
CA THR A 37 7.83 2.86 24.04
C THR A 37 7.13 3.53 22.86
N ILE A 38 5.95 3.03 22.47
CA ILE A 38 5.16 3.63 21.40
C ILE A 38 4.69 5.04 21.80
N GLN A 39 4.21 5.22 23.03
CA GLN A 39 3.83 6.56 23.53
C GLN A 39 5.01 7.52 23.59
N GLY A 40 6.19 7.06 24.00
CA GLY A 40 7.41 7.89 24.02
C GLY A 40 7.86 8.34 22.62
N LEU A 41 7.71 7.48 21.61
CA LEU A 41 8.08 7.80 20.22
C LEU A 41 7.03 8.68 19.50
N THR A 42 5.78 8.64 19.96
CA THR A 42 4.66 9.41 19.38
C THR A 42 4.42 10.72 20.14
N ALA A 43 5.13 10.95 21.24
CA ALA A 43 5.02 12.17 22.03
C ALA A 43 5.52 13.39 21.21
N PRO A 44 4.84 14.54 21.27
CA PRO A 44 5.28 15.76 20.60
C PRO A 44 6.68 16.16 21.05
N LEU A 45 7.57 16.44 20.10
CA LEU A 45 8.91 16.96 20.40
C LEU A 45 8.79 18.38 20.95
N LEU A 46 8.77 18.53 22.27
CA LEU A 46 9.04 19.82 22.91
C LEU A 46 10.48 20.22 22.58
N ALA A 47 10.60 21.34 21.87
CA ALA A 47 11.86 21.94 21.48
C ALA A 47 12.77 22.16 22.70
N THR A 48 14.01 21.76 22.53
CA THR A 48 15.11 21.95 23.48
C THR A 48 15.43 23.44 23.65
N ALA A 49 15.19 23.97 24.85
CA ALA A 49 15.86 25.16 25.36
C ALA A 49 16.21 24.93 26.84
N GLN A 50 17.48 24.55 27.06
CA GLN A 50 18.34 24.78 28.22
C GLN A 50 17.67 25.09 29.58
N LEU A 51 17.84 24.20 30.57
CA LEU A 51 18.58 24.49 31.82
C LEU A 51 18.65 23.24 32.72
N LYS A 52 19.86 22.97 33.20
CA LYS A 52 20.25 21.94 34.18
C LYS A 52 20.54 22.69 35.51
N PRO A 53 20.72 22.01 36.65
CA PRO A 53 19.78 21.25 37.46
C PRO A 53 19.66 21.82 38.90
N ALA A 54 18.54 21.60 39.59
CA ALA A 54 18.50 21.65 41.05
C ALA A 54 17.43 20.70 41.56
N GLU A 55 17.82 19.94 42.56
CA GLU A 55 17.17 18.76 43.10
C GLU A 55 15.87 19.12 43.83
N THR A 56 14.82 18.34 43.65
CA THR A 56 13.79 18.20 44.68
C THR A 56 13.24 16.78 44.63
N GLN A 57 13.48 16.09 45.73
CA GLN A 57 13.16 14.71 46.00
C GLN A 57 11.65 14.53 46.17
N GLU A 58 11.19 13.38 45.71
CA GLU A 58 9.83 12.88 45.80
C GLU A 58 9.41 12.69 47.27
N GLU A 59 8.16 13.06 47.57
CA GLU A 59 7.47 12.62 48.78
C GLU A 59 7.14 11.13 48.65
N GLU A 60 7.83 10.29 49.43
CA GLU A 60 7.31 8.99 49.83
C GLU A 60 6.85 9.07 51.28
N ALA A 61 5.56 8.85 51.48
CA ALA A 61 4.98 8.50 52.75
C ALA A 61 5.56 7.15 53.20
N ASN A 62 6.19 7.10 54.38
CA ASN A 62 6.34 5.83 55.08
C ASN A 62 6.23 5.99 56.60
N SER A 63 5.41 5.10 57.14
CA SER A 63 4.99 4.92 58.53
C SER A 63 5.90 3.94 59.27
N GLY A 64 6.06 4.17 60.59
CA GLY A 64 6.60 3.22 61.57
C GLY A 64 8.13 3.28 61.74
N GLU A 65 8.73 3.03 62.90
CA GLU A 65 8.31 2.68 64.25
C GLU A 65 9.63 2.78 65.09
N GLU A 66 9.64 3.42 66.26
CA GLU A 66 10.83 3.41 67.15
C GLU A 66 10.80 2.22 68.14
N PRO A 67 11.97 1.65 68.50
CA PRO A 67 12.08 0.27 68.93
C PRO A 67 11.75 0.04 70.41
N PHE A 68 11.08 -1.10 70.65
CA PHE A 68 10.76 -1.66 71.96
C PHE A 68 11.96 -2.44 72.53
N ILE A 69 12.42 -2.10 73.74
CA ILE A 69 13.32 -2.94 74.54
C ILE A 69 12.59 -3.35 75.83
N GLU A 70 12.33 -4.65 75.93
CA GLU A 70 11.76 -5.33 77.09
C GLU A 70 12.87 -5.70 78.08
N THR A 71 12.68 -5.45 79.37
CA THR A 71 13.42 -6.18 80.41
C THR A 71 12.47 -6.48 81.56
N ARG A 72 12.15 -7.77 81.72
CA ARG A 72 11.28 -8.29 82.78
C ARG A 72 12.06 -8.50 84.06
N GLN A 73 11.58 -7.96 85.17
CA GLN A 73 11.50 -8.62 86.49
C GLN A 73 10.69 -7.70 87.43
N ASP A 74 9.68 -8.29 88.08
CA ASP A 74 8.76 -7.73 89.08
C ASP A 74 7.78 -6.63 88.62
N GLY A 75 6.51 -7.03 88.49
CA GLY A 75 5.45 -6.24 87.90
C GLY A 75 4.95 -5.09 88.77
N VAL A 76 5.42 -3.86 88.48
CA VAL A 76 4.66 -2.61 88.26
C VAL A 76 5.61 -1.64 87.53
N SER A 77 5.27 -1.18 86.33
CA SER A 77 6.04 -0.13 85.62
C SER A 77 5.40 1.25 85.86
N HIS A 78 6.07 2.10 86.63
CA HIS A 78 5.75 3.53 86.71
C HIS A 78 6.42 4.28 85.54
N ARG A 79 5.63 4.86 84.64
CA ARG A 79 6.12 5.62 83.49
C ARG A 79 6.34 7.09 83.89
N PHE A 80 7.60 7.54 83.90
CA PHE A 80 7.95 8.95 83.95
C PHE A 80 7.71 9.57 82.57
N ILE A 81 6.91 10.64 82.49
CA ILE A 81 6.66 11.41 81.26
C ILE A 81 7.45 12.72 81.37
N PRO A 82 8.46 12.96 80.51
CA PRO A 82 9.11 14.27 80.43
C PRO A 82 8.11 15.31 79.91
N PRO A 83 8.11 16.56 80.42
CA PRO A 83 7.23 17.60 79.90
C PRO A 83 7.52 17.87 78.42
N ALA A 84 6.51 17.76 77.58
CA ALA A 84 6.60 18.07 76.16
C ALA A 84 7.04 19.55 76.00
N ARG A 85 8.09 19.74 75.22
CA ARG A 85 8.70 21.03 74.89
C ARG A 85 7.68 21.88 74.13
N MET A 86 7.08 22.88 74.79
CA MET A 86 6.11 23.83 74.19
C MET A 86 6.67 24.71 73.05
N MET A 87 7.97 24.59 72.73
CA MET A 87 8.67 25.47 71.79
C MET A 87 8.43 25.13 70.31
N SER A 88 8.07 23.88 69.95
CA SER A 88 7.86 23.50 68.54
C SER A 88 6.50 23.95 68.01
N THR A 89 5.48 23.98 68.88
CA THR A 89 4.15 24.50 68.57
C THR A 89 4.13 26.02 68.53
N GLU A 90 4.95 26.70 69.34
CA GLU A 90 5.08 28.17 69.29
C GLU A 90 5.64 28.63 67.94
N ASN A 91 6.75 28.05 67.46
CA ASN A 91 7.34 28.44 66.17
C ASN A 91 6.40 28.17 64.97
N GLN A 92 5.61 27.10 65.03
CA GLN A 92 4.62 26.79 63.99
C GLN A 92 3.45 27.78 64.00
N LEU A 93 2.98 28.15 65.19
CA LEU A 93 1.95 29.18 65.36
C LEU A 93 2.46 30.56 64.93
N ASP A 94 3.71 30.92 65.26
CA ASP A 94 4.33 32.18 64.83
C ASP A 94 4.48 32.27 63.31
N THR A 95 4.82 31.16 62.66
CA THR A 95 4.88 31.11 61.19
C THR A 95 3.49 31.31 60.57
N GLN A 96 2.46 30.69 61.12
CA GLN A 96 1.08 30.89 60.66
C GLN A 96 0.56 32.30 60.95
N LEU A 97 0.92 32.89 62.09
CA LEU A 97 0.59 34.27 62.41
C LEU A 97 1.25 35.23 61.42
N ASN A 98 2.51 35.01 61.05
CA ASN A 98 3.20 35.85 60.08
C ASN A 98 2.61 35.73 58.66
N VAL A 99 2.25 34.52 58.22
CA VAL A 99 1.56 34.30 56.93
C VAL A 99 0.21 35.01 56.91
N THR A 100 -0.60 34.83 57.94
CA THR A 100 -1.93 35.47 58.04
C THR A 100 -1.83 36.98 58.20
N GLU A 101 -0.79 37.49 58.88
CA GLU A 101 -0.51 38.92 58.98
C GLU A 101 -0.06 39.51 57.64
N ASN A 102 0.74 38.78 56.86
CA ASN A 102 1.13 39.18 55.51
C ASN A 102 -0.07 39.20 54.55
N GLU A 103 -0.93 38.18 54.59
CA GLU A 103 -2.19 38.15 53.85
C GLU A 103 -3.08 39.33 54.26
N CYS A 104 -3.22 39.59 55.56
CA CYS A 104 -3.99 40.70 56.08
C CYS A 104 -3.44 42.06 55.62
N GLN A 105 -2.11 42.22 55.59
CA GLN A 105 -1.45 43.42 55.05
C GLN A 105 -1.67 43.57 53.54
N ASN A 106 -1.62 42.48 52.78
CA ASN A 106 -1.93 42.48 51.34
C ASN A 106 -3.39 42.89 51.05
N TYR A 107 -4.35 42.35 51.81
CA TYR A 107 -5.76 42.74 51.67
C TYR A 107 -5.98 44.19 52.08
N LYS A 108 -5.36 44.66 53.17
CA LYS A 108 -5.40 46.07 53.58
C LYS A 108 -4.82 46.99 52.51
N HIS A 109 -3.70 46.61 51.90
CA HIS A 109 -3.08 47.38 50.83
C HIS A 109 -3.99 47.46 49.59
N ARG A 110 -4.59 46.33 49.17
CA ARG A 110 -5.59 46.32 48.09
C ARG A 110 -6.82 47.16 48.39
N LEU A 111 -7.35 47.08 49.62
CA LEU A 111 -8.47 47.91 50.07
C LEU A 111 -8.13 49.41 50.05
N GLN A 112 -6.91 49.77 50.44
CA GLN A 112 -6.45 51.15 50.43
C GLN A 112 -6.30 51.70 49.00
N ILE A 113 -5.82 50.87 48.06
CA ILE A 113 -5.78 51.21 46.64
C ILE A 113 -7.20 51.37 46.09
N LEU A 114 -8.12 50.43 46.38
CA LEU A 114 -9.53 50.51 45.98
C LEU A 114 -10.26 51.73 46.59
N GLN A 115 -9.89 52.15 47.79
CA GLN A 115 -10.42 53.37 48.43
C GLN A 115 -9.84 54.66 47.86
N GLN A 116 -8.66 54.61 47.25
CA GLN A 116 -8.02 55.76 46.58
C GLN A 116 -8.40 55.88 45.11
N MET A 117 -9.01 54.85 44.53
CA MET A 117 -9.62 54.95 43.20
C MET A 117 -10.69 56.03 43.24
N SER A 118 -10.60 56.95 42.28
CA SER A 118 -11.60 58.01 42.14
C SER A 118 -12.92 57.45 41.63
N GLU A 119 -14.03 58.17 41.85
CA GLU A 119 -15.32 57.82 41.24
C GLU A 119 -15.19 57.69 39.71
N ASP A 120 -14.35 58.53 39.08
CA ASP A 120 -14.02 58.48 37.65
C ASP A 120 -13.37 57.14 37.22
N ASP A 121 -12.49 56.55 38.04
CA ASP A 121 -11.84 55.26 37.73
C ASP A 121 -12.85 54.10 37.81
N SER A 122 -13.81 54.17 38.74
CA SER A 122 -14.89 53.18 38.84
C SER A 122 -15.87 53.27 37.68
N GLU A 123 -16.14 54.48 37.18
CA GLU A 123 -16.97 54.68 35.99
C GLU A 123 -16.27 54.18 34.72
N GLN A 124 -14.96 54.43 34.57
CA GLN A 124 -14.16 53.89 33.47
C GLN A 124 -14.14 52.36 33.46
N LEU A 125 -13.92 51.72 34.61
CA LEU A 125 -13.98 50.25 34.72
C LEU A 125 -15.37 49.69 34.38
N GLY A 126 -16.43 50.42 34.73
CA GLY A 126 -17.81 50.06 34.40
C GLY A 126 -18.09 50.12 32.89
N LEU A 127 -17.57 51.14 32.21
CA LEU A 127 -17.64 51.26 30.75
C LEU A 127 -16.85 50.16 30.05
N GLU A 128 -15.61 49.90 30.48
CA GLU A 128 -14.78 48.81 29.95
C GLU A 128 -15.45 47.44 30.13
N LEU A 129 -16.06 47.19 31.30
CA LEU A 129 -16.80 45.95 31.53
C LEU A 129 -18.00 45.83 30.59
N GLN A 130 -18.72 46.92 30.34
CA GLN A 130 -19.84 46.91 29.40
C GLN A 130 -19.38 46.65 27.96
N ASP A 131 -18.29 47.26 27.51
CA ASP A 131 -17.69 47.02 26.20
C ASP A 131 -17.23 45.57 26.04
N LEU A 132 -16.58 45.01 27.07
CA LEU A 132 -16.16 43.61 27.07
C LEU A 132 -17.33 42.62 27.03
N LEU A 133 -18.43 42.90 27.73
CA LEU A 133 -19.62 42.06 27.69
C LEU A 133 -20.31 42.10 26.31
N LEU A 134 -20.33 43.26 25.66
CA LEU A 134 -20.84 43.38 24.28
C LEU A 134 -19.98 42.59 23.30
N GLU A 135 -18.66 42.64 23.48
CA GLU A 135 -17.71 41.89 22.65
C GLU A 135 -17.79 40.38 22.90
N GLU A 136 -17.97 39.95 24.15
CA GLU A 136 -18.21 38.54 24.51
C GLU A 136 -19.46 38.00 23.80
N GLU A 137 -20.58 38.72 23.87
CA GLU A 137 -21.82 38.34 23.19
C GLU A 137 -21.63 38.25 21.66
N ARG A 138 -20.90 39.21 21.06
CA ARG A 138 -20.57 39.18 19.63
C ARG A 138 -19.77 37.93 19.25
N LEU A 139 -18.74 37.60 20.04
CA LEU A 139 -17.89 36.42 19.80
C LEU A 139 -18.66 35.11 19.98
N ILE A 140 -19.59 35.04 20.93
CA ILE A 140 -20.48 33.87 21.11
C ILE A 140 -21.34 33.66 19.86
N GLN A 141 -21.95 34.72 19.32
CA GLN A 141 -22.76 34.62 18.10
C GLN A 141 -21.94 34.17 16.90
N GLU A 142 -20.73 34.71 16.73
CA GLU A 142 -19.80 34.28 15.68
C GLU A 142 -19.43 32.79 15.82
N LEU A 143 -19.15 32.33 17.04
CA LEU A 143 -18.87 30.91 17.32
C LEU A 143 -20.07 30.01 16.99
N GLU A 144 -21.28 30.40 17.39
CA GLU A 144 -22.49 29.63 17.07
C GLU A 144 -22.70 29.49 15.56
N ASP A 145 -22.43 30.54 14.79
CA ASP A 145 -22.56 30.51 13.34
C ASP A 145 -21.49 29.64 12.69
N VAL A 146 -20.25 29.69 13.18
CA VAL A 146 -19.18 28.77 12.77
C VAL A 146 -19.54 27.33 13.10
N GLU A 147 -20.10 27.05 14.27
CA GLU A 147 -20.55 25.70 14.63
C GLU A 147 -21.69 25.18 13.75
N LYS A 148 -22.66 26.04 13.42
CA LYS A 148 -23.74 25.70 12.47
C LYS A 148 -23.16 25.36 11.10
N ASN A 149 -22.24 26.18 10.60
CA ASN A 149 -21.56 25.94 9.33
C ASN A 149 -20.75 24.65 9.34
N TRP A 150 -20.02 24.39 10.43
CA TRP A 150 -19.25 23.16 10.61
C TRP A 150 -20.15 21.92 10.55
N LYS A 151 -21.31 21.93 11.22
CA LYS A 151 -22.28 20.83 11.16
C LYS A 151 -22.76 20.56 9.74
N ILE A 152 -23.05 21.62 8.97
CA ILE A 152 -23.46 21.49 7.56
C ILE A 152 -22.33 20.88 6.71
N VAL A 153 -21.10 21.36 6.88
CA VAL A 153 -19.93 20.85 6.13
C VAL A 153 -19.66 19.39 6.45
N VAL A 154 -19.74 18.98 7.72
CA VAL A 154 -19.56 17.58 8.13
C VAL A 154 -20.62 16.69 7.49
N GLU A 155 -21.89 17.13 7.45
CA GLU A 155 -22.96 16.38 6.82
C GLU A 155 -22.74 16.24 5.30
N ASN A 156 -22.30 17.31 4.64
CA ASN A 156 -21.98 17.27 3.20
C ASN A 156 -20.79 16.35 2.91
N LEU A 157 -19.77 16.37 3.76
CA LEU A 157 -18.59 15.51 3.61
C LEU A 157 -18.98 14.03 3.70
N LYS A 158 -19.86 13.66 4.64
CA LYS A 158 -20.40 12.29 4.73
C LYS A 158 -21.12 11.87 3.46
N LYS A 159 -21.96 12.74 2.88
CA LYS A 159 -22.68 12.45 1.63
C LYS A 159 -21.71 12.21 0.47
N VAL A 160 -20.73 13.10 0.31
CA VAL A 160 -19.69 12.96 -0.72
C VAL A 160 -18.88 11.68 -0.53
N GLN A 161 -18.59 11.29 0.72
CA GLN A 161 -17.85 10.07 0.99
C GLN A 161 -18.62 8.80 0.61
N VAL A 162 -19.93 8.75 0.90
CA VAL A 162 -20.79 7.64 0.47
C VAL A 162 -20.89 7.59 -1.06
N GLU A 163 -20.99 8.74 -1.72
CA GLU A 163 -20.99 8.81 -3.19
C GLU A 163 -19.67 8.35 -3.80
N ALA A 164 -18.53 8.70 -3.19
CA ALA A 164 -17.21 8.24 -3.62
C ALA A 164 -17.08 6.71 -3.48
N GLU A 165 -17.48 6.14 -2.34
CA GLU A 165 -17.48 4.68 -2.14
C GLU A 165 -18.37 3.94 -3.15
N ARG A 166 -19.52 4.53 -3.52
CA ARG A 166 -20.39 4.00 -4.57
C ARG A 166 -19.70 4.02 -5.93
N LEU A 167 -19.03 5.12 -6.28
CA LEU A 167 -18.30 5.25 -7.54
C LEU A 167 -17.12 4.28 -7.63
N ASP A 168 -16.38 4.08 -6.53
CA ASP A 168 -15.28 3.11 -6.47
C ASP A 168 -15.78 1.67 -6.75
N GLN A 169 -16.96 1.32 -6.25
CA GLN A 169 -17.58 0.02 -6.52
C GLN A 169 -18.01 -0.14 -7.98
N GLU A 170 -18.55 0.92 -8.59
CA GLU A 170 -18.91 0.94 -10.01
C GLU A 170 -17.65 0.84 -10.89
N GLU A 171 -16.59 1.59 -10.57
CA GLU A 171 -15.32 1.50 -11.26
C GLU A 171 -14.75 0.07 -11.18
N ALA A 172 -14.77 -0.56 -10.01
CA ALA A 172 -14.31 -1.94 -9.83
C ALA A 172 -15.16 -2.96 -10.62
N GLN A 173 -16.44 -2.67 -10.88
CA GLN A 173 -17.27 -3.49 -11.77
C GLN A 173 -16.84 -3.29 -13.23
N TYR A 174 -16.71 -2.05 -13.69
CA TYR A 174 -16.28 -1.75 -15.05
C TYR A 174 -14.87 -2.26 -15.36
N GLN A 175 -13.95 -2.21 -14.40
CA GLN A 175 -12.60 -2.76 -14.56
C GLN A 175 -12.63 -4.29 -14.75
N ARG A 176 -13.54 -5.00 -14.08
CA ARG A 176 -13.72 -6.44 -14.26
C ARG A 176 -14.27 -6.75 -15.65
N GLU A 177 -15.35 -6.08 -16.04
CA GLU A 177 -15.94 -6.23 -17.38
C GLU A 177 -14.92 -5.93 -18.49
N TYR A 178 -14.16 -4.83 -18.36
CA TYR A 178 -13.09 -4.49 -19.30
C TYR A 178 -12.01 -5.58 -19.38
N SER A 179 -11.62 -6.14 -18.24
CA SER A 179 -10.63 -7.23 -18.19
C SER A 179 -11.14 -8.50 -18.87
N GLU A 180 -12.43 -8.81 -18.71
CA GLU A 180 -13.08 -9.93 -19.38
C GLU A 180 -13.15 -9.73 -20.90
N PHE A 181 -13.57 -8.56 -21.37
CA PHE A 181 -13.58 -8.23 -22.80
C PHE A 181 -12.18 -8.28 -23.40
N LYS A 182 -11.17 -7.77 -22.69
CA LYS A 182 -9.79 -7.83 -23.13
C LYS A 182 -9.26 -9.26 -23.24
N ARG A 183 -9.63 -10.14 -22.30
CA ARG A 183 -9.31 -11.57 -22.39
C ARG A 183 -9.95 -12.21 -23.63
N GLN A 184 -11.25 -11.96 -23.84
CA GLN A 184 -11.96 -12.48 -25.02
C GLN A 184 -11.34 -11.99 -26.34
N GLN A 185 -10.94 -10.72 -26.40
CA GLN A 185 -10.26 -10.18 -27.56
C GLN A 185 -8.94 -10.90 -27.84
N LEU A 186 -8.12 -11.15 -26.81
CA LEU A 186 -6.85 -11.86 -26.97
C LEU A 186 -7.06 -13.30 -27.43
N GLU A 187 -8.08 -13.99 -26.92
CA GLU A 187 -8.44 -15.35 -27.36
C GLU A 187 -8.82 -15.37 -28.84
N LEU A 188 -9.67 -14.44 -29.28
CA LEU A 188 -10.07 -14.31 -30.68
C LEU A 188 -8.88 -13.96 -31.58
N ASP A 189 -7.97 -13.10 -31.13
CA ASP A 189 -6.76 -12.75 -31.89
C ASP A 189 -5.83 -13.96 -32.08
N ASP A 190 -5.72 -14.83 -31.07
CA ASP A 190 -4.91 -16.05 -31.17
C ASP A 190 -5.59 -17.12 -32.04
N GLU A 191 -6.91 -17.25 -31.97
CA GLU A 191 -7.69 -18.09 -32.90
C GLU A 191 -7.53 -17.61 -34.35
N LEU A 192 -7.62 -16.30 -34.59
CA LEU A 192 -7.46 -15.70 -35.90
C LEU A 192 -6.07 -16.00 -36.48
N LYS A 193 -5.00 -15.80 -35.70
CA LYS A 193 -3.63 -16.15 -36.13
C LYS A 193 -3.49 -17.64 -36.47
N SER A 194 -4.13 -18.52 -35.69
CA SER A 194 -4.12 -19.96 -35.94
C SER A 194 -4.77 -20.29 -37.29
N VAL A 195 -5.95 -19.72 -37.56
CA VAL A 195 -6.68 -19.90 -38.83
C VAL A 195 -5.89 -19.31 -40.00
N GLU A 196 -5.29 -18.14 -39.85
CA GLU A 196 -4.43 -17.54 -40.87
C GLU A 196 -3.24 -18.44 -41.22
N ASN A 197 -2.62 -19.07 -40.22
CA ASN A 197 -1.53 -20.01 -40.44
C ASN A 197 -2.00 -21.27 -41.20
N GLN A 198 -3.18 -21.80 -40.86
CA GLN A 198 -3.77 -22.92 -41.59
C GLN A 198 -4.08 -22.54 -43.04
N MET A 199 -4.66 -21.36 -43.27
CA MET A 199 -4.93 -20.83 -44.60
C MET A 199 -3.63 -20.70 -45.41
N ARG A 200 -2.57 -20.14 -44.80
CA ARG A 200 -1.26 -20.02 -45.44
C ARG A 200 -0.66 -21.37 -45.80
N TYR A 201 -0.77 -22.36 -44.92
CA TYR A 201 -0.33 -23.73 -45.19
C TYR A 201 -1.10 -24.33 -46.37
N ALA A 202 -2.43 -24.26 -46.35
CA ALA A 202 -3.29 -24.78 -47.42
C ALA A 202 -2.97 -24.11 -48.76
N GLN A 203 -2.78 -22.79 -48.77
CA GLN A 203 -2.39 -22.03 -49.95
C GLN A 203 -1.03 -22.51 -50.51
N MET A 204 -0.04 -22.72 -49.64
CA MET A 204 1.26 -23.25 -50.05
C MET A 204 1.13 -24.66 -50.64
N GLN A 205 0.30 -25.53 -50.07
CA GLN A 205 0.07 -26.87 -50.62
C GLN A 205 -0.63 -26.80 -51.98
N LEU A 206 -1.61 -25.91 -52.13
CA LEU A 206 -2.26 -25.66 -53.41
C LEU A 206 -1.27 -25.18 -54.46
N ASP A 207 -0.36 -24.26 -54.11
CA ASP A 207 0.67 -23.75 -55.02
C ASP A 207 1.68 -24.83 -55.40
N LYS A 208 2.02 -25.74 -54.47
CA LYS A 208 2.81 -26.94 -54.77
C LYS A 208 2.08 -27.83 -55.77
N LEU A 209 0.80 -28.16 -55.50
CA LEU A 209 0.00 -29.01 -56.37
C LEU A 209 -0.17 -28.43 -57.78
N LYS A 210 -0.35 -27.10 -57.89
CA LYS A 210 -0.40 -26.40 -59.18
C LYS A 210 0.92 -26.48 -59.95
N LYS A 211 2.06 -26.42 -59.25
CA LYS A 211 3.40 -26.55 -59.86
C LYS A 211 3.76 -27.99 -60.20
N THR A 212 3.23 -28.97 -59.46
CA THR A 212 3.46 -30.39 -59.74
C THR A 212 2.58 -30.83 -60.92
N ASN A 213 3.13 -30.70 -62.12
CA ASN A 213 2.57 -31.40 -63.27
C ASN A 213 2.86 -32.90 -63.13
N VAL A 214 1.80 -33.73 -63.09
CA VAL A 214 1.90 -35.19 -63.00
C VAL A 214 2.78 -35.77 -64.11
N PHE A 215 2.79 -35.18 -65.31
CA PHE A 215 3.65 -35.63 -66.40
C PHE A 215 5.14 -35.41 -66.09
N ASN A 216 5.50 -34.25 -65.52
CA ASN A 216 6.88 -33.95 -65.14
C ASN A 216 7.33 -34.74 -63.90
N ALA A 217 6.39 -35.08 -63.01
CA ALA A 217 6.68 -35.88 -61.83
C ALA A 217 6.88 -37.37 -62.15
N THR A 218 6.07 -37.92 -63.06
CA THR A 218 6.12 -39.34 -63.44
C THR A 218 7.17 -39.62 -64.53
N PHE A 219 7.43 -38.66 -65.42
CA PHE A 219 8.35 -38.81 -66.55
C PHE A 219 9.36 -37.67 -66.55
N HIS A 220 10.44 -37.85 -65.79
CA HIS A 220 11.52 -36.88 -65.70
C HIS A 220 12.47 -37.05 -66.90
N ILE A 221 12.18 -36.33 -67.99
CA ILE A 221 13.03 -36.29 -69.20
C ILE A 221 14.02 -35.13 -69.07
N TRP A 222 15.29 -35.45 -68.86
CA TRP A 222 16.39 -34.50 -68.63
C TRP A 222 17.62 -34.90 -69.44
N HIS A 223 18.73 -34.20 -69.26
CA HIS A 223 20.01 -34.57 -69.87
C HIS A 223 21.09 -34.68 -68.79
N SER A 224 21.90 -35.72 -68.89
CA SER A 224 23.08 -35.93 -68.05
C SER A 224 24.31 -35.94 -68.96
N GLY A 225 25.01 -34.80 -69.01
CA GLY A 225 26.15 -34.59 -69.91
C GLY A 225 25.74 -34.69 -71.39
N GLN A 226 26.23 -35.72 -72.08
CA GLN A 226 26.00 -35.96 -73.51
C GLN A 226 24.80 -36.89 -73.79
N PHE A 227 24.15 -37.43 -72.75
CA PHE A 227 23.00 -38.33 -72.88
C PHE A 227 21.71 -37.66 -72.42
N SER A 228 20.61 -37.97 -73.09
CA SER A 228 19.27 -37.73 -72.54
C SER A 228 18.94 -38.83 -71.54
N THR A 229 18.21 -38.50 -70.48
CA THR A 229 17.81 -39.44 -69.42
C THR A 229 16.32 -39.36 -69.17
N THR A 230 15.66 -40.51 -69.08
CA THR A 230 14.25 -40.63 -68.67
C THR A 230 14.19 -41.39 -67.36
N ASN A 231 13.70 -40.78 -66.27
CA ASN A 231 13.64 -41.38 -64.92
C ASN A 231 14.97 -42.04 -64.51
N ASN A 232 16.07 -41.31 -64.70
CA ASN A 232 17.46 -41.72 -64.41
C ASN A 232 18.07 -42.79 -65.34
N PHE A 233 17.36 -43.30 -66.34
CA PHE A 233 17.94 -44.21 -67.35
C PHE A 233 18.49 -43.44 -68.55
N ARG A 234 19.72 -43.74 -68.97
CA ARG A 234 20.39 -43.07 -70.10
C ARG A 234 19.93 -43.61 -71.45
N LEU A 235 19.66 -42.70 -72.37
CA LEU A 235 19.35 -42.98 -73.77
C LEU A 235 20.59 -42.72 -74.62
N GLY A 236 21.05 -43.77 -75.29
CA GLY A 236 22.16 -43.72 -76.24
C GLY A 236 23.44 -44.35 -75.70
N ARG A 237 24.43 -44.47 -76.59
CA ARG A 237 25.73 -45.05 -76.30
C ARG A 237 26.80 -44.20 -76.96
N LEU A 238 27.80 -43.78 -76.20
CA LEU A 238 28.99 -43.14 -76.75
C LEU A 238 30.19 -44.10 -76.65
N PRO A 239 31.18 -44.00 -77.57
CA PRO A 239 32.40 -44.80 -77.48
C PRO A 239 33.18 -44.60 -76.16
N SER A 240 33.05 -43.42 -75.55
CA SER A 240 33.70 -43.04 -74.29
C SER A 240 33.00 -43.59 -73.03
N VAL A 241 31.69 -43.80 -73.08
CA VAL A 241 30.89 -44.29 -71.94
C VAL A 241 29.89 -45.32 -72.46
N PRO A 242 30.18 -46.63 -72.33
CA PRO A 242 29.24 -47.66 -72.70
C PRO A 242 28.06 -47.68 -71.73
N VAL A 243 26.85 -47.79 -72.28
CA VAL A 243 25.61 -47.97 -71.55
C VAL A 243 25.07 -49.37 -71.88
N GLU A 244 24.60 -50.09 -70.87
CA GLU A 244 24.06 -51.43 -71.01
C GLU A 244 22.75 -51.43 -71.80
N TRP A 245 22.53 -52.44 -72.64
CA TRP A 245 21.31 -52.55 -73.45
C TRP A 245 20.05 -52.65 -72.57
N ASN A 246 20.15 -53.23 -71.39
CA ASN A 246 19.06 -53.29 -70.42
C ASN A 246 18.62 -51.89 -69.96
N GLU A 247 19.56 -50.97 -69.76
CA GLU A 247 19.30 -49.58 -69.36
C GLU A 247 18.61 -48.81 -70.50
N ILE A 248 19.10 -48.98 -71.73
CA ILE A 248 18.54 -48.37 -72.93
C ILE A 248 17.11 -48.88 -73.18
N ASN A 249 16.89 -50.19 -73.09
CA ASN A 249 15.57 -50.79 -73.29
C ASN A 249 14.59 -50.36 -72.20
N ALA A 250 15.03 -50.27 -70.94
CA ALA A 250 14.21 -49.73 -69.86
C ALA A 250 13.84 -48.26 -70.11
N ALA A 251 14.79 -47.43 -70.56
CA ALA A 251 14.52 -46.05 -70.92
C ALA A 251 13.48 -45.93 -72.06
N TRP A 252 13.60 -46.73 -73.12
CA TRP A 252 12.61 -46.76 -74.20
C TRP A 252 11.24 -47.19 -73.71
N GLY A 253 11.15 -48.24 -72.88
CA GLY A 253 9.88 -48.65 -72.26
C GLY A 253 9.23 -47.54 -71.43
N GLN A 254 10.03 -46.80 -70.67
CA GLN A 254 9.56 -45.63 -69.90
C GLN A 254 9.10 -44.47 -70.80
N THR A 255 9.71 -44.26 -71.98
CA THR A 255 9.30 -43.18 -72.91
C THR A 255 8.01 -43.46 -73.69
N VAL A 256 7.62 -44.73 -73.85
CA VAL A 256 6.38 -45.09 -74.55
C VAL A 256 5.14 -44.76 -73.70
N LEU A 257 5.23 -44.93 -72.38
CA LEU A 257 4.15 -44.63 -71.43
C LEU A 257 3.61 -43.18 -71.51
N PRO A 258 4.45 -42.11 -71.50
CA PRO A 258 3.98 -40.75 -71.65
C PRO A 258 3.42 -40.48 -73.04
N LEU A 259 3.98 -41.08 -74.10
CA LEU A 259 3.46 -40.94 -75.46
C LEU A 259 2.04 -41.52 -75.56
N HIS A 260 1.82 -42.72 -75.02
CA HIS A 260 0.50 -43.34 -74.97
C HIS A 260 -0.48 -42.53 -74.09
N ALA A 261 -0.05 -42.07 -72.92
CA ALA A 261 -0.88 -41.26 -72.03
C ALA A 261 -1.27 -39.90 -72.66
N LEU A 262 -0.34 -39.24 -73.37
CA LEU A 262 -0.61 -38.00 -74.09
C LEU A 262 -1.53 -38.24 -75.29
N GLY A 263 -1.32 -39.31 -76.05
CA GLY A 263 -2.20 -39.67 -77.16
C GLY A 263 -3.64 -39.91 -76.70
N ASN A 264 -3.84 -40.68 -75.62
CA ASN A 264 -5.16 -40.88 -75.03
C ASN A 264 -5.76 -39.58 -74.50
N LYS A 265 -4.97 -38.71 -73.85
CA LYS A 265 -5.43 -37.42 -73.35
C LYS A 265 -5.85 -36.45 -74.47
N MET A 266 -5.17 -36.49 -75.61
CA MET A 266 -5.46 -35.67 -76.79
C MET A 266 -6.46 -36.33 -77.76
N GLY A 267 -6.88 -37.57 -77.50
CA GLY A 267 -7.79 -38.33 -78.37
C GLY A 267 -7.15 -38.82 -79.68
N LEU A 268 -5.81 -38.90 -79.74
CA LEU A 268 -5.07 -39.38 -80.91
C LEU A 268 -5.00 -40.91 -80.89
N LYS A 269 -5.23 -41.55 -82.05
CA LYS A 269 -5.02 -42.99 -82.25
C LYS A 269 -3.70 -43.21 -82.97
N PHE A 270 -2.78 -43.94 -82.36
CA PHE A 270 -1.55 -44.38 -83.01
C PHE A 270 -1.85 -45.59 -83.91
N GLN A 271 -1.31 -45.58 -85.14
CA GLN A 271 -1.49 -46.63 -86.14
C GLN A 271 -0.35 -47.65 -86.10
#